data_AF-A0A4Y0BTQ5-F1
#
_entry.id   AF-A0A4Y0BTQ5-F1
#
_cell.length_a   1.000
_cell.length_b   1.000
_cell.length_c   1.000
_cell.angle_alpha   90.00
_cell.angle_beta   90.00
_cell.angle_gamma   90.00
#
_symmetry.space_group_name_H-M   'P 1'
#
loop_
_entity.id
_entity.type
_entity.pdbx_description
1 polymer ?
#
loop_
_entity_poly.entity_id
_entity_poly.type
_entity_poly.pdbx_seq_one_letter_code
_entity_poly.pdbx_strand_id
1 'polypeptide(L)' 'MAEDISWKTSNFRQSVVNKINEAIQETGMTSSRNGIEIENHVFLNARNKDEYLGFVARLILRIRDMNAAQYRMDW' A
#
# COMPACT_ATOMS: atom_id res chain seq x y z
N MET A 1 -0.78 12.53 23.59
CA MET A 1 -1.93 11.63 23.28
C MET A 1 -2.62 11.94 21.93
N ALA A 2 -2.07 12.80 21.05
CA ALA A 2 -2.72 13.17 19.78
C ALA A 2 -2.29 12.33 18.55
N GLU A 3 -1.12 11.68 18.61
CA GLU A 3 -0.53 10.98 17.45
C GLU A 3 -1.20 9.65 17.10
N ASP A 4 -2.00 9.10 18.01
CA ASP A 4 -2.67 7.80 17.84
C ASP A 4 -3.89 7.89 16.93
N ILE A 5 -4.40 9.08 16.65
CA ILE A 5 -5.61 9.28 15.81
C ILE A 5 -5.23 9.81 14.41
N SER A 6 -4.03 10.38 14.25
CA SER A 6 -3.58 11.00 13.00
C SER A 6 -3.62 10.05 11.81
N TRP A 7 -3.38 8.75 12.01
CA TRP A 7 -3.42 7.76 10.93
C TRP A 7 -4.82 7.48 10.38
N LYS A 8 -5.87 7.78 11.15
CA LYS A 8 -7.27 7.65 10.72
C LYS A 8 -7.76 8.85 9.91
N THR A 9 -6.99 9.94 9.86
CA THR A 9 -7.39 11.14 9.12
C THR A 9 -7.32 10.91 7.61
N SER A 10 -8.24 11.52 6.88
CA SER A 10 -8.30 11.39 5.41
C SER A 10 -6.98 11.79 4.75
N ASN A 11 -6.31 12.85 5.25
CA ASN A 11 -5.02 13.30 4.73
C ASN A 11 -3.91 12.25 4.86
N PHE A 12 -3.85 11.55 5.99
CA PHE A 12 -2.84 10.51 6.20
C PHE A 12 -3.12 9.31 5.30
N ARG A 13 -4.37 8.86 5.24
CA ARG A 13 -4.80 7.76 4.37
C ARG A 13 -4.53 8.08 2.90
N GLN A 14 -4.80 9.32 2.45
CA GLN A 14 -4.49 9.76 1.10
C GLN A 14 -2.99 9.72 0.81
N SER A 15 -2.15 10.11 1.78
CA SER A 15 -0.69 10.02 1.63
C SER A 15 -0.21 8.56 1.48
N VAL A 16 -0.88 7.62 2.16
CA VAL A 16 -0.60 6.18 2.04
C VAL A 16 -1.07 5.62 0.70
N VAL A 17 -2.28 5.99 0.26
CA VAL A 17 -2.79 5.65 -1.07
C VAL A 17 -1.82 6.09 -2.16
N ASN A 18 -1.32 7.32 -2.07
CA ASN A 18 -0.36 7.85 -3.03
C ASN A 18 0.91 7.00 -3.06
N LYS A 19 1.48 6.64 -1.89
CA LYS A 19 2.65 5.75 -1.82
C LYS A 19 2.40 4.37 -2.42
N ILE A 20 1.22 3.79 -2.22
CA ILE A 20 0.84 2.51 -2.84
C ILE A 20 0.76 2.66 -4.35
N ASN A 21 0.11 3.71 -4.85
CA ASN A 21 0.01 4.00 -6.28
C ASN A 21 1.39 4.22 -6.89
N GLU A 22 2.28 4.97 -6.24
CA GLU A 22 3.66 5.16 -6.68
C GLU A 22 4.39 3.82 -6.79
N ALA A 23 4.29 2.94 -5.79
CA ALA A 23 4.90 1.62 -5.85
C ALA A 23 4.34 0.72 -6.97
N ILE A 24 3.06 0.84 -7.30
CA ILE A 24 2.42 0.14 -8.43
C ILE A 24 2.87 0.73 -9.77
N GLN A 25 3.01 2.05 -9.86
CA GLN A 25 3.52 2.72 -11.06
C GLN A 25 4.99 2.36 -11.32
N GLU A 26 5.82 2.28 -10.27
CA GLU A 26 7.22 1.84 -10.35
C GLU A 26 7.34 0.42 -10.94
N THR A 27 6.34 -0.43 -10.71
CA THR A 27 6.34 -1.83 -11.19
C THR A 27 5.75 -2.00 -12.58
N GLY A 28 5.25 -0.92 -13.20
CA GLY A 28 4.59 -0.97 -14.50
C GLY A 28 3.31 -1.82 -14.52
N MET A 29 2.81 -2.25 -13.36
CA MET A 29 1.58 -3.02 -13.25
C MET A 29 0.39 -2.09 -13.55
N THR A 30 -0.07 -2.08 -14.79
CA THR A 30 -1.34 -1.46 -15.23
C THR A 30 -2.56 -2.24 -14.73
N SER A 31 -2.43 -2.97 -13.63
CA SER A 31 -3.56 -3.68 -13.06
C SER A 31 -4.54 -2.68 -12.49
N SER A 32 -5.81 -2.85 -12.86
CA SER A 32 -7.01 -2.06 -12.50
C SER A 32 -7.30 -1.94 -10.98
N ARG A 33 -6.34 -2.25 -10.10
CA ARG A 33 -6.47 -2.09 -8.65
C ARG A 33 -6.02 -0.68 -8.25
N ASN A 34 -7.01 0.15 -7.95
CA ASN A 34 -6.79 1.48 -7.39
C ASN A 34 -6.17 1.36 -5.99
N GLY A 35 -5.07 2.09 -5.72
CA GLY A 35 -4.45 2.14 -4.40
C GLY A 35 -5.42 2.52 -3.27
N ILE A 36 -6.52 3.20 -3.61
CA ILE A 36 -7.64 3.52 -2.70
C ILE A 36 -8.34 2.26 -2.18
N GLU A 37 -8.64 1.30 -3.04
CA GLU A 37 -9.31 0.05 -2.61
C GLU A 37 -8.36 -0.80 -1.75
N ILE A 38 -7.08 -0.84 -2.16
CA ILE A 38 -6.07 -1.58 -1.42
C ILE A 38 -5.87 -0.98 -0.02
N GLU A 39 -5.75 0.35 0.07
CA GLU A 39 -5.63 1.03 1.35
C GLU A 39 -6.88 0.87 2.21
N ASN A 40 -8.09 0.97 1.63
CA ASN A 40 -9.34 0.72 2.37
C ASN A 40 -9.35 -0.67 3.00
N HIS A 41 -8.91 -1.70 2.28
CA HIS A 41 -8.84 -3.04 2.82
C HIS A 41 -7.82 -3.14 3.97
N VAL A 42 -6.65 -2.50 3.84
CA VAL A 42 -5.64 -2.44 4.92
C VAL A 42 -6.17 -1.68 6.13
N PHE A 43 -6.88 -0.57 5.92
CA PHE A 43 -7.49 0.23 6.97
C PHE A 43 -8.56 -0.54 7.75
N LEU A 44 -9.41 -1.29 7.05
CA LEU A 44 -10.44 -2.13 7.69
C LEU A 44 -9.86 -3.29 8.50
N ASN A 45 -8.71 -3.84 8.08
CA ASN A 45 -8.04 -4.92 8.79
C ASN A 45 -7.15 -4.43 9.95
N ALA A 46 -6.64 -3.20 9.90
CA ALA A 46 -5.75 -2.67 10.92
C ALA A 46 -6.51 -2.22 12.17
N ARG A 47 -6.09 -2.70 13.35
CA ARG A 47 -6.71 -2.30 14.63
C ARG A 47 -6.02 -1.09 15.26
N ASN A 48 -4.77 -0.84 14.88
CA ASN A 48 -3.93 0.24 15.39
C ASN A 48 -2.95 0.75 14.31
N LYS A 49 -2.29 1.88 14.60
CA LYS A 49 -1.35 2.55 13.69
C LYS A 49 -0.19 1.65 13.27
N ASP A 50 0.36 0.87 14.20
CA ASP A 50 1.52 0.02 13.96
C ASP A 50 1.19 -1.09 12.96
N GLU A 51 0.05 -1.77 13.16
CA GLU A 51 -0.46 -2.76 12.21
C GLU A 51 -0.72 -2.14 10.83
N TYR A 52 -1.37 -0.97 10.78
CA TYR A 52 -1.65 -0.29 9.52
C TYR A 52 -0.36 0.00 8.73
N LEU A 53 0.65 0.59 9.39
CA LEU A 53 1.94 0.86 8.77
C LEU A 53 2.67 -0.42 8.39
N GLY A 54 2.61 -1.46 9.22
CA GLY A 54 3.21 -2.76 8.94
C GLY A 54 2.56 -3.48 7.75
N PHE A 55 1.25 -3.36 7.57
CA PHE A 55 0.55 -3.88 6.40
C PHE A 55 0.92 -3.10 5.14
N VAL A 56 0.91 -1.76 5.19
CA VAL A 56 1.30 -0.90 4.06
C VAL A 56 2.75 -1.17 3.64
N ALA A 57 3.69 -1.27 4.59
CA ALA A 57 5.09 -1.55 4.29
C ALA A 57 5.26 -2.91 3.59
N ARG A 58 4.64 -3.97 4.14
CA ARG A 58 4.67 -5.31 3.54
C ARG A 58 4.01 -5.34 2.16
N LEU A 59 2.93 -4.59 1.98
CA LEU A 59 2.24 -4.46 0.71
C LEU A 59 3.12 -3.80 -0.35
N ILE A 60 3.74 -2.66 -0.04
CA ILE A 60 4.66 -1.96 -0.95
C ILE A 60 5.83 -2.86 -1.34
N LEU A 61 6.42 -3.56 -0.37
CA LEU A 61 7.48 -4.54 -0.63
C LEU A 61 7.02 -5.66 -1.56
N ARG A 62 5.83 -6.23 -1.32
CA ARG A 62 5.24 -7.27 -2.17
C ARG A 62 4.97 -6.76 -3.58
N ILE A 63 4.43 -5.55 -3.74
CA ILE A 63 4.16 -4.95 -5.04
C ILE A 63 5.46 -4.86 -5.84
N ARG A 64 6.53 -4.36 -5.20
CA ARG A 64 7.87 -4.28 -5.81
C ARG A 64 8.44 -5.65 -6.16
N ASP A 65 8.27 -6.64 -5.28
CA ASP A 65 8.75 -8.02 -5.49
C ASP A 65 7.99 -8.75 -6.61
N MET A 66 6.67 -8.51 -6.75
CA MET A 66 5.85 -9.09 -7.83
C MET A 66 6.35 -8.70 -9.23
N ASN A 67 7.00 -7.54 -9.40
CA ASN A 67 7.65 -7.15 -10.65
C ASN A 67 8.88 -8.02 -10.97
N ALA A 68 9.70 -8.32 -9.97
CA ALA A 68 10.90 -9.14 -10.15
C ALA A 68 10.56 -10.57 -10.58
N ALA A 69 9.41 -11.10 -10.13
CA ALA A 69 8.94 -12.42 -10.55
C ALA A 69 8.39 -12.42 -12.00
N GLN A 70 7.76 -11.33 -12.46
CA GLN A 70 7.26 -11.24 -13.84
C GLN A 70 8.39 -11.18 -14.86
N TYR A 71 9.50 -10.49 -14.55
CA TYR A 71 10.68 -10.45 -15.43
C TYR A 71 11.50 -11.75 -15.42
N ARG A 72 11.24 -12.66 -14.47
CA ARG A 72 11.93 -13.97 -14.37
C ARG A 72 11.29 -15.04 -15.25
N MET A 73 10.16 -14.76 -15.90
CA MET A 73 9.47 -15.67 -16.81
C MET A 73 9.71 -15.28 -18.28
N ASP A 74 10.93 -14.86 -18.61
CA ASP A 74 11.44 -14.85 -19.98
C ASP A 74 12.32 -16.10 -20.11
N TRP A 75 11.76 -17.23 -20.58
CA TRP A 75 12.37 -18.35 -21.33
C TRP A 75 11.38 -19.51 -21.50
#